data_AF-A0A1G1DE86-F1
#
_entry.id   AF-A0A1G1DE86-F1
#
_cell.length_a   1.000
_cell.length_b   1.000
_cell.length_c   1.000
_cell.angle_alpha   90.00
_cell.angle_beta   90.00
_cell.angle_gamma   90.00
#
_symmetry.space_group_name_H-M   'P 1'
#
loop_
_entity.id
_entity.type
_entity.pdbx_description
1 polymer ?
#
loop_
_entity_poly.entity_id
_entity_poly.type
_entity_poly.pdbx_seq_one_letter_code
_entity_poly.pdbx_strand_id
1 'polypeptide(L)'
;MIISLEILIFISAMFFVGYPIFKKSGIRGRESGVNEALGELIHKKEVVYTSIKDLDFDYRTGKLSEDDYKELKEKYEVEALHILKDIDDSGKKKTTVDEAMIKEILPESAEPITDKDFIFCPRCGTKAKMGDSFCFKCGAKLPNLNLTS
;
A
#
# COMPACT_ATOMS: atom_id res chain seq x y z
N MET A 1 -40.89 31.75 -28.62
CA MET A 1 -40.86 30.27 -28.68
C MET A 1 -39.45 29.73 -28.86
N ILE A 2 -38.68 30.22 -29.85
CA ILE A 2 -37.29 29.78 -30.11
C ILE A 2 -36.35 30.14 -28.95
N ILE A 3 -36.38 31.39 -28.46
CA ILE A 3 -35.51 31.86 -27.35
C ILE A 3 -35.76 31.06 -26.06
N SER A 4 -37.01 30.69 -25.79
CA SER A 4 -37.39 29.88 -24.63
C SER A 4 -36.79 28.47 -24.71
N LEU A 5 -36.64 27.92 -25.91
CA LEU A 5 -36.09 26.59 -26.17
C LEU A 5 -34.56 26.59 -26.03
N GLU A 6 -33.89 27.66 -26.49
CA GLU A 6 -32.43 27.83 -26.31
C GLU A 6 -32.04 27.92 -24.83
N ILE A 7 -32.77 28.71 -24.04
CA ILE A 7 -32.51 28.85 -22.60
C ILE A 7 -32.66 27.51 -21.88
N LEU A 8 -33.67 26.71 -22.26
CA LEU A 8 -33.94 25.41 -21.64
C LEU A 8 -32.82 24.40 -21.91
N ILE A 9 -32.30 24.38 -23.14
CA ILE A 9 -31.16 23.52 -23.52
C ILE A 9 -29.89 23.97 -22.79
N PHE A 10 -29.65 25.27 -22.67
CA PHE A 10 -28.47 25.80 -22.00
C PHE A 10 -28.47 25.46 -20.50
N ILE A 11 -29.63 25.59 -19.83
CA ILE A 11 -29.79 25.20 -18.42
C ILE A 11 -29.61 23.69 -18.25
N SER A 12 -30.19 22.87 -19.14
CA SER A 12 -30.02 21.42 -19.11
C SER A 12 -28.56 21.01 -19.31
N ALA A 13 -27.84 21.65 -20.22
CA ALA A 13 -26.42 21.39 -20.47
C ALA A 13 -25.57 21.80 -19.26
N MET A 14 -25.81 23.00 -18.69
CA MET A 14 -25.17 23.45 -17.45
C MET A 14 -25.44 22.50 -16.28
N PHE A 15 -26.66 22.00 -16.16
CA PHE A 15 -27.02 21.04 -15.12
C PHE A 15 -26.33 19.70 -15.35
N PHE A 16 -26.33 19.18 -16.57
CA PHE A 16 -25.69 17.91 -16.92
C PHE A 16 -24.17 17.95 -16.76
N VAL A 17 -23.53 19.10 -17.02
CA VAL A 17 -22.09 19.32 -16.83
C VAL A 17 -21.74 19.66 -15.37
N GLY A 18 -22.61 20.37 -14.65
CA GLY A 18 -22.42 20.70 -13.24
C GLY A 18 -22.72 19.54 -12.28
N TYR A 19 -23.65 18.65 -12.64
CA TYR A 19 -24.03 17.47 -11.87
C TYR A 19 -22.85 16.51 -11.56
N PRO A 20 -21.95 16.17 -12.50
CA PRO A 20 -20.79 15.33 -12.19
C PRO A 20 -19.77 16.00 -11.26
N ILE A 21 -19.75 17.34 -11.19
CA ILE A 21 -18.89 18.08 -10.24
C ILE A 21 -19.43 17.93 -8.81
N PHE A 22 -20.75 18.01 -8.62
CA PHE A 22 -21.34 17.91 -7.29
C PHE A 22 -21.38 16.48 -6.75
N LYS A 23 -21.43 15.46 -7.63
CA LYS A 23 -21.53 14.05 -7.24
C LYS A 23 -20.18 13.37 -6.89
N LYS A 24 -19.04 13.97 -7.26
CA LYS A 24 -17.69 13.36 -7.08
C LYS A 24 -16.88 13.89 -5.88
N SER A 25 -17.43 14.83 -5.11
CA SER A 25 -16.76 15.43 -3.95
C SER A 25 -16.58 14.48 -2.75
N GLY A 26 -17.33 13.38 -2.68
CA GLY A 26 -17.15 12.37 -1.63
C GLY A 26 -15.91 11.47 -1.80
N ILE A 27 -15.49 11.22 -3.05
CA ILE A 27 -14.38 10.28 -3.33
C ILE A 27 -13.05 11.03 -3.54
N ARG A 28 -13.05 12.16 -4.27
CA ARG A 28 -11.82 12.91 -4.55
C ARG A 28 -11.25 13.65 -3.33
N GLY A 29 -12.13 14.18 -2.47
CA GLY A 29 -11.71 14.83 -1.21
C GLY A 29 -11.13 13.83 -0.21
N ARG A 30 -11.63 12.59 -0.21
CA ARG A 30 -11.14 11.52 0.65
C ARG A 30 -9.80 10.96 0.18
N GLU A 31 -9.59 10.84 -1.13
CA GLU A 31 -8.30 10.39 -1.69
C GLU A 31 -7.18 11.41 -1.46
N SER A 32 -7.45 12.71 -1.65
CA SER A 32 -6.49 13.78 -1.32
C SER A 32 -6.13 13.77 0.17
N GLY A 33 -7.13 13.70 1.07
CA GLY A 33 -6.87 13.68 2.50
C GLY A 33 -6.10 12.44 2.99
N VAL A 34 -6.32 11.28 2.37
CA VAL A 34 -5.58 10.05 2.69
C VAL A 34 -4.13 10.14 2.21
N ASN A 35 -3.88 10.65 1.00
CA ASN A 35 -2.50 10.82 0.50
C ASN A 35 -1.72 11.88 1.31
N GLU A 36 -2.39 12.94 1.78
CA GLU A 36 -1.77 13.96 2.62
C GLU A 36 -1.42 13.42 4.02
N ALA A 37 -2.35 12.70 4.66
CA ALA A 37 -2.09 12.03 5.95
C ALA A 37 -0.97 10.97 5.84
N LEU A 38 -0.92 10.22 4.74
CA LEU A 38 0.16 9.26 4.49
C LEU A 38 1.50 9.97 4.29
N GLY A 39 1.52 11.09 3.55
CA GLY A 39 2.72 11.92 3.39
C GLY A 39 3.25 12.46 4.72
N GLU A 40 2.35 12.91 5.61
CA GLU A 40 2.72 13.35 6.96
C GLU A 40 3.39 12.23 7.77
N LEU A 41 2.83 11.01 7.73
CA LEU A 41 3.40 9.85 8.42
C LEU A 41 4.78 9.47 7.87
N ILE A 42 4.97 9.52 6.54
CA ILE A 42 6.27 9.27 5.91
C ILE A 42 7.30 10.30 6.37
N HIS A 43 6.92 11.57 6.43
CA HIS A 43 7.81 12.62 6.93
C HIS A 43 8.18 12.40 8.41
N LYS A 44 7.21 12.03 9.26
CA LYS A 44 7.47 11.69 10.67
C LYS A 44 8.48 10.54 10.80
N LYS A 45 8.35 9.51 9.96
CA LYS A 45 9.32 8.40 9.90
C LYS A 45 10.74 8.91 9.59
N GLU A 46 10.88 9.77 8.58
CA GLU A 46 12.18 10.33 8.19
C GLU A 46 12.83 11.13 9.32
N VAL A 47 12.02 11.91 10.06
CA VAL A 47 12.48 12.68 11.21
C VAL A 47 13.02 11.75 12.30
N VAL A 48 12.24 10.74 12.74
CA VAL A 48 12.66 9.79 13.79
C VAL A 48 13.91 9.03 13.37
N TYR A 49 14.02 8.64 12.10
CA TYR A 49 15.19 7.91 11.59
C TYR A 49 16.44 8.79 11.60
N THR A 50 16.28 10.07 11.27
CA THR A 50 17.37 11.04 11.37
C THR A 50 17.78 11.22 12.84
N SER A 51 16.83 11.31 13.77
CA SER A 51 17.12 11.39 15.20
C SER A 51 17.89 10.17 15.73
N ILE A 52 17.53 8.95 15.32
CA ILE A 52 18.27 7.73 15.68
C ILE A 52 19.70 7.78 15.12
N LYS A 53 19.86 8.23 13.87
CA LYS A 53 21.18 8.34 13.23
C LYS A 53 22.09 9.35 13.93
N ASP A 54 21.53 10.49 14.33
CA ASP A 54 22.25 11.51 15.08
C ASP A 54 22.62 11.00 16.48
N LEU A 55 21.70 10.28 17.15
CA LEU A 55 21.96 9.62 18.43
C LEU A 55 23.11 8.60 18.33
N ASP A 56 23.11 7.75 17.30
CA ASP A 56 24.20 6.80 17.02
C ASP A 56 25.54 7.52 16.79
N PHE A 57 25.50 8.66 16.08
CA PHE A 57 26.68 9.47 15.84
C PHE A 57 27.23 10.09 17.14
N ASP A 58 26.37 10.64 17.99
CA ASP A 58 26.77 11.24 19.25
C ASP A 58 27.34 10.20 20.23
N TYR A 59 26.77 8.99 20.28
CA TYR A 59 27.36 7.88 21.04
C TYR A 59 28.74 7.49 20.50
N ARG A 60 28.88 7.31 19.19
CA ARG A 60 30.16 6.94 18.55
C ARG A 60 31.25 8.00 18.70
N THR A 61 30.87 9.26 18.81
CA THR A 61 31.80 10.37 19.07
C THR A 61 32.08 10.58 20.55
N GLY A 62 31.48 9.76 21.44
CA GLY A 62 31.69 9.81 22.88
C GLY A 62 30.98 10.95 23.59
N LYS A 63 29.99 11.59 22.95
CA LYS A 63 29.18 12.65 23.60
C LYS A 63 28.10 12.09 24.54
N LEU A 64 27.71 10.83 24.35
CA LEU A 64 26.74 10.12 25.19
C LEU A 64 27.38 8.93 25.90
N SER A 65 26.90 8.66 27.12
CA SER A 65 27.18 7.41 27.83
C SER A 65 26.41 6.25 27.19
N GLU A 66 26.86 5.02 27.44
CA GLU A 66 26.20 3.82 26.91
C GLU A 66 24.78 3.63 27.49
N ASP A 67 24.59 3.98 28.76
CA ASP A 67 23.29 3.84 29.43
C ASP A 67 22.28 4.85 28.87
N ASP A 68 22.67 6.13 28.72
CA ASP A 68 21.81 7.16 28.12
C ASP A 68 21.47 6.84 26.66
N TYR A 69 22.45 6.33 25.91
CA TYR A 69 22.26 5.93 24.52
C TYR A 69 21.21 4.82 24.41
N LYS A 70 21.29 3.78 25.25
CA LYS A 70 20.34 2.66 25.22
C LYS A 70 18.93 3.12 25.54
N GLU A 71 18.76 3.95 26.56
CA GLU A 71 17.44 4.47 26.96
C GLU A 71 16.80 5.29 25.84
N LEU A 72 17.55 6.26 25.28
CA LEU A 72 17.03 7.09 24.19
C LEU A 72 16.75 6.27 22.93
N LYS A 73 17.62 5.31 22.61
CA LYS A 73 17.47 4.46 21.43
C LYS A 73 16.21 3.62 21.51
N GLU A 74 15.96 2.97 22.65
CA GLU A 74 14.74 2.17 22.86
C GLU A 74 13.49 3.03 22.65
N LYS A 75 13.48 4.26 23.19
CA LYS A 75 12.37 5.19 23.02
C LYS A 75 12.11 5.53 21.55
N TYR A 76 13.15 5.88 20.78
CA TYR A 76 12.99 6.21 19.37
C TYR A 76 12.62 4.99 18.52
N GLU A 77 13.11 3.80 18.87
CA GLU A 77 12.72 2.56 18.19
C GLU A 77 11.22 2.26 18.40
N VAL A 78 10.71 2.42 19.62
CA VAL A 78 9.27 2.28 19.90
C VAL A 78 8.44 3.29 19.11
N GLU A 79 8.89 4.55 19.03
CA GLU A 79 8.22 5.59 18.22
C GLU A 79 8.22 5.25 16.72
N ALA A 80 9.36 4.79 16.19
CA ALA A 80 9.49 4.34 14.82
C ALA A 80 8.54 3.17 14.50
N LEU A 81 8.42 2.20 15.40
CA LEU A 81 7.50 1.07 15.25
C LEU A 81 6.03 1.52 15.19
N HIS A 82 5.64 2.50 16.01
CA HIS A 82 4.28 3.06 15.98
C HIS A 82 3.98 3.72 14.63
N ILE A 83 4.90 4.56 14.14
CA ILE A 83 4.73 5.25 12.86
C ILE A 83 4.62 4.26 11.69
N LEU A 84 5.45 3.21 11.68
CA LEU A 84 5.39 2.17 10.64
C LEU A 84 4.04 1.46 10.63
N LYS A 85 3.49 1.16 11.80
CA LYS A 85 2.16 0.55 11.92
C LYS A 85 1.06 1.46 11.37
N ASP A 86 1.11 2.75 11.69
CA ASP A 86 0.14 3.74 11.19
C ASP A 86 0.20 3.89 9.65
N ILE A 87 1.41 3.81 9.07
CA ILE A 87 1.62 3.81 7.62
C ILE A 87 1.00 2.57 6.98
N ASP A 88 1.24 1.38 7.54
CA ASP A 88 0.70 0.12 7.02
C ASP A 88 -0.84 0.11 7.06
N ASP A 89 -1.43 0.59 8.15
CA ASP A 89 -2.89 0.66 8.30
C ASP A 89 -3.51 1.70 7.35
N SER A 90 -2.81 2.81 7.10
CA SER A 90 -3.19 3.80 6.09
C SER A 90 -3.08 3.26 4.66
N GLY A 91 -2.06 2.44 4.38
CA GLY A 91 -1.88 1.73 3.11
C GLY A 91 -2.95 0.67 2.83
N LYS A 92 -3.38 -0.07 3.87
CA LYS A 92 -4.50 -1.04 3.78
C LYS A 92 -5.83 -0.36 3.51
N LYS A 93 -6.09 0.80 4.12
CA LYS A 93 -7.31 1.58 3.83
C LYS A 93 -7.38 1.95 2.35
N LYS A 94 -6.27 2.34 1.73
CA LYS A 94 -6.19 2.65 0.28
C LYS A 94 -6.56 1.43 -0.59
N THR A 95 -5.98 0.27 -0.30
CA THR A 95 -6.24 -0.98 -1.03
C THR A 95 -7.68 -1.47 -0.92
N THR A 96 -8.36 -1.29 0.22
CA THR A 96 -9.78 -1.65 0.34
C THR A 96 -10.73 -0.76 -0.46
N VAL A 97 -10.37 0.52 -0.71
CA VAL A 97 -11.14 1.40 -1.61
C VAL A 97 -10.88 1.02 -3.07
N ASP A 98 -9.66 0.60 -3.39
CA ASP A 98 -9.28 0.14 -4.72
C ASP A 98 -9.87 -1.26 -5.04
N GLU A 99 -9.98 -2.17 -4.06
CA GLU A 99 -10.61 -3.50 -4.23
C GLU A 99 -12.11 -3.42 -4.56
N ALA A 100 -12.81 -2.38 -4.12
CA ALA A 100 -14.18 -2.12 -4.55
C ALA A 100 -14.27 -1.64 -6.02
N MET A 101 -13.20 -1.06 -6.58
CA MET A 101 -13.10 -0.67 -8.00
C MET A 101 -12.48 -1.75 -8.90
N ILE A 102 -11.78 -2.74 -8.34
CA ILE A 102 -11.22 -3.89 -9.09
C ILE A 102 -12.29 -4.97 -9.38
N LYS A 103 -13.56 -4.78 -9.00
CA LYS A 103 -14.62 -5.75 -9.31
C LYS A 103 -15.06 -5.77 -10.78
N GLU A 104 -14.58 -4.83 -11.61
CA GLU A 104 -15.01 -4.71 -13.02
C GLU A 104 -13.92 -5.11 -14.04
N ILE A 105 -12.70 -5.48 -13.58
CA ILE A 105 -11.56 -5.75 -14.50
C ILE A 105 -10.92 -7.15 -14.31
N LEU A 106 -11.25 -7.93 -13.27
CA LEU A 106 -10.78 -9.32 -13.19
C LEU A 106 -11.91 -10.33 -13.46
N PRO A 107 -11.74 -11.26 -14.42
CA PRO A 107 -12.74 -12.27 -14.69
C PRO A 107 -12.93 -13.19 -13.49
N GLU A 108 -14.20 -13.48 -13.23
CA GLU A 108 -14.83 -14.33 -12.21
C GLU A 108 -14.39 -15.82 -12.27
N SER A 109 -13.09 -16.08 -12.37
CA SER A 109 -12.52 -17.44 -12.50
C SER A 109 -11.31 -17.66 -11.59
N ALA A 110 -11.21 -16.92 -10.49
CA ALA A 110 -10.36 -17.33 -9.38
C ALA A 110 -11.08 -18.46 -8.63
N GLU A 111 -10.98 -19.67 -9.18
CA GLU A 111 -11.40 -20.89 -8.49
C GLU A 111 -10.66 -21.02 -7.14
N PRO A 112 -11.32 -21.59 -6.11
CA PRO A 112 -10.72 -21.76 -4.80
C PRO A 112 -9.48 -22.65 -4.89
N ILE A 113 -8.32 -22.06 -4.63
CA ILE A 113 -7.02 -22.73 -4.66
C ILE A 113 -7.04 -23.81 -3.57
N THR A 114 -7.05 -25.07 -3.99
CA THR A 114 -7.04 -26.21 -3.06
C THR A 114 -5.61 -26.55 -2.67
N ASP A 115 -5.40 -27.14 -1.48
CA ASP A 115 -4.07 -27.46 -0.94
C ASP A 115 -3.18 -28.36 -1.82
N LYS A 116 -3.73 -28.92 -2.91
CA LYS A 116 -3.03 -29.77 -3.87
C LYS A 116 -2.17 -29.01 -4.89
N ASP A 117 -2.27 -27.68 -4.94
CA ASP A 117 -1.59 -26.86 -5.95
C ASP A 117 -0.23 -26.30 -5.50
N PHE A 118 0.37 -26.89 -4.47
CA PHE A 118 1.63 -26.40 -3.90
C PHE A 118 2.70 -27.48 -3.78
N ILE A 119 3.93 -27.12 -4.12
CA ILE A 119 5.13 -27.95 -3.99
C ILE A 119 6.13 -27.27 -3.06
N PHE A 120 6.84 -28.07 -2.26
CA PHE A 120 7.92 -27.55 -1.41
C PHE A 120 9.23 -27.54 -2.18
N CYS A 121 9.93 -26.41 -2.13
CA CYS A 121 11.23 -26.28 -2.75
C CYS A 121 12.24 -27.24 -2.09
N PRO A 122 12.91 -28.13 -2.84
CA PRO A 122 13.85 -29.11 -2.27
C PRO A 122 15.15 -28.46 -1.76
N ARG A 123 15.42 -27.20 -2.12
CA ARG A 123 16.64 -26.48 -1.68
C ARG A 123 16.43 -25.64 -0.41
N CYS A 124 15.29 -24.99 -0.26
CA CYS A 124 15.06 -24.04 0.84
C CYS A 124 13.77 -24.29 1.66
N GLY A 125 12.99 -25.31 1.31
CA GLY A 125 11.76 -25.67 2.02
C GLY A 125 10.59 -24.71 1.85
N THR A 126 10.70 -23.71 0.97
CA THR A 126 9.62 -22.73 0.76
C THR A 126 8.48 -23.34 -0.06
N LYS A 127 7.23 -23.08 0.36
CA LYS A 127 6.01 -23.46 -0.37
C LYS A 127 5.91 -22.62 -1.64
N ALA A 128 5.92 -23.27 -2.80
CA ALA A 128 5.80 -22.66 -4.12
C ALA A 128 4.56 -23.22 -4.85
N LYS A 129 4.04 -22.51 -5.85
CA LYS A 129 2.86 -22.96 -6.59
C LYS A 129 3.26 -24.01 -7.63
N MET A 130 2.41 -25.01 -7.87
CA MET A 130 2.59 -25.96 -8.96
C MET A 130 2.55 -25.22 -10.30
N GLY A 131 3.63 -25.32 -11.09
CA GLY A 131 3.82 -24.61 -12.35
C GLY A 131 4.90 -23.54 -12.34
N ASP A 132 5.37 -23.12 -11.16
CA ASP A 132 6.50 -22.19 -11.06
C ASP A 132 7.80 -22.88 -11.50
N SER A 133 8.51 -22.30 -12.47
CA SER A 133 9.80 -22.84 -12.93
C SER A 133 10.93 -22.68 -11.92
N PHE A 134 10.84 -21.67 -11.05
CA PHE A 134 11.87 -21.33 -10.08
C PHE A 134 11.25 -20.93 -8.74
N CYS A 135 11.96 -21.22 -7.66
CA CYS A 135 11.58 -20.78 -6.32
C CYS A 135 11.82 -19.28 -6.14
N PHE A 136 10.78 -18.51 -5.82
CA PHE A 136 10.87 -17.06 -5.58
C PHE A 136 11.82 -16.68 -4.43
N LYS A 137 12.04 -17.56 -3.45
CA LYS A 137 12.89 -17.28 -2.28
C LYS A 137 14.37 -17.56 -2.52
N CYS A 138 14.71 -18.66 -3.21
CA CYS A 138 16.11 -19.13 -3.32
C CYS A 138 16.62 -19.30 -4.75
N GLY A 139 15.78 -19.04 -5.76
CA GLY A 139 16.12 -19.16 -7.17
C GLY A 139 16.33 -20.60 -7.67
N ALA A 140 16.10 -21.62 -6.83
CA ALA A 140 16.25 -23.01 -7.26
C ALA A 140 15.21 -23.39 -8.30
N LYS A 141 15.61 -24.15 -9.32
CA LYS A 141 14.68 -24.71 -10.32
C LYS A 141 13.77 -25.74 -9.64
N LEU A 142 12.46 -25.57 -9.82
CA LEU A 142 11.48 -26.49 -9.25
C LEU A 142 11.19 -27.63 -10.25
N PRO A 143 10.92 -28.85 -9.78
CA PRO A 143 10.48 -29.94 -10.63
C PRO A 143 9.04 -29.65 -11.10
N ASN A 144 8.90 -28.97 -12.23
CA ASN A 144 7.64 -28.80 -12.93
C ASN A 144 7.17 -30.15 -13.48
N LEU A 145 6.10 -30.71 -12.90
CA LEU A 145 5.48 -31.96 -13.38
C LEU A 145 4.51 -31.76 -14.57
N ASN A 146 4.45 -30.57 -15.17
CA ASN A 146 3.70 -30.34 -16.42
C ASN A 146 4.62 -30.53 -17.64
N LEU A 147 4.94 -31.79 -17.95
CA LEU A 147 5.35 -32.24 -19.28
C LEU A 147 4.54 -33.48 -19.65
N THR A 148 3.38 -33.30 -20.26
CA THR A 148 2.79 -34.30 -21.17
C THR A 148 2.00 -33.60 -22.28
N SER A 149 2.45 -33.87 -23.51
CA SER A 149 1.98 -33.52 -24.88
C SER A 149 2.00 -32.06 -25.31
#